data_AF-A0A2T3ZW29-F1
#
_entry.id   AF-A0A2T3ZW29-F1
#
_cell.length_a   1.000
_cell.length_b   1.000
_cell.length_c   1.000
_cell.angle_alpha   90.00
_cell.angle_beta   90.00
_cell.angle_gamma   90.00
#
_symmetry.space_group_name_H-M   'P 1'
#
loop_
_entity.id
_entity.type
_entity.pdbx_description
1 polymer ?
#
loop_
_entity_poly.entity_id
_entity_poly.type
_entity_poly.pdbx_seq_one_letter_code
_entity_poly.pdbx_strand_id
1 'polypeptide(L)'
;MQFLRGCPRRSGQDLANVPFVHQRIGLVTGANNPLRACQSLFRKHTSTNDEDLWTGVHNIQEDIYIKCATFDKWKLLAASQAMMLLILLRLRHGSNHDAFPAVDIALLYSLQLRTTLLSGNRAVHDWQAWIFRESLIRTATIYFLMRILVSTECGISCDGPNDWRLEEIPLLASKAAWEATNEIAWEAASRISVVPSTVLRYGDLIGTEGYHPNSGTAHQIETWLEGADELGLITSISSTLVNQHYKT
;
A
#
# COMPACT_ATOMS: atom_id res chain seq x y z
N MET A 1 0.53 -9.95 -11.02
CA MET A 1 1.92 -10.24 -10.59
C MET A 1 2.95 -9.21 -11.07
N GLN A 2 3.03 -8.85 -12.36
CA GLN A 2 4.09 -7.93 -12.87
C GLN A 2 4.11 -6.56 -12.19
N PHE A 3 2.95 -5.98 -11.87
CA PHE A 3 2.85 -4.71 -11.13
C PHE A 3 3.57 -4.76 -9.77
N LEU A 4 3.18 -5.70 -8.90
CA LEU A 4 3.76 -5.86 -7.55
C LEU A 4 5.27 -6.16 -7.62
N ARG A 5 5.69 -7.03 -8.54
CA ARG A 5 7.12 -7.36 -8.76
C ARG A 5 7.92 -6.17 -9.30
N GLY A 6 7.26 -5.20 -9.93
CA GLY A 6 7.89 -4.00 -10.47
C GLY A 6 8.23 -2.95 -9.40
N CYS A 7 7.52 -2.94 -8.27
CA CYS A 7 7.67 -1.89 -7.25
C CYS A 7 9.10 -1.73 -6.70
N PRO A 8 9.85 -2.80 -6.34
CA PRO A 8 11.24 -2.66 -5.89
C PRO A 8 12.14 -1.99 -6.93
N ARG A 9 11.97 -2.33 -8.21
CA ARG A 9 12.72 -1.70 -9.32
C ARG A 9 12.39 -0.21 -9.43
N ARG A 10 11.10 0.13 -9.37
CA ARG A 10 10.63 1.52 -9.43
C ARG A 10 11.21 2.34 -8.27
N SER A 11 11.18 1.81 -7.04
CA SER A 11 11.76 2.49 -5.86
C SER A 11 13.25 2.77 -5.98
N GLY A 12 14.02 1.91 -6.67
CA GLY A 12 15.45 2.15 -6.91
C GLY A 12 15.71 3.33 -7.86
N GLN A 13 14.78 3.61 -8.78
CA GLN A 13 14.84 4.76 -9.68
C GLN A 13 14.33 6.03 -8.97
N ASP A 14 13.09 5.97 -8.47
CA ASP A 14 12.47 7.04 -7.70
C ASP A 14 11.39 6.46 -6.79
N LEU A 15 11.36 6.89 -5.53
CA LEU A 15 10.30 6.52 -4.58
C LEU A 15 8.94 7.07 -5.03
N ALA A 16 8.89 8.18 -5.75
CA ALA A 16 7.63 8.73 -6.29
C ALA A 16 6.96 7.80 -7.33
N ASN A 17 7.73 6.88 -7.94
CA ASN A 17 7.19 5.89 -8.89
C ASN A 17 6.58 4.67 -8.18
N VAL A 18 6.62 4.62 -6.86
CA VAL A 18 6.01 3.55 -6.05
C VAL A 18 4.57 3.97 -5.74
N PRO A 19 3.56 3.17 -6.14
CA PRO A 19 2.15 3.58 -6.12
C PRO A 19 1.58 3.84 -4.72
N PHE A 20 2.28 3.37 -3.68
CA PHE A 20 1.90 3.54 -2.28
C PHE A 20 2.82 4.48 -1.49
N VAL A 21 3.80 5.13 -2.13
CA VAL A 21 4.70 6.10 -1.49
C VAL A 21 4.48 7.48 -2.12
N HIS A 22 3.94 8.41 -1.34
CA HIS A 22 3.77 9.78 -1.81
C HIS A 22 5.10 10.53 -1.86
N GLN A 23 5.30 11.36 -2.88
CA GLN A 23 6.53 12.16 -3.06
C GLN A 23 6.90 13.01 -1.83
N ARG A 24 5.92 13.45 -1.04
CA ARG A 24 6.17 14.25 0.18
C ARG A 24 6.68 13.45 1.36
N ILE A 25 6.48 12.13 1.42
CA ILE A 25 6.94 11.32 2.57
C ILE A 25 8.46 11.42 2.71
N GLY A 26 9.19 11.37 1.59
CA GLY A 26 10.64 11.52 1.59
C GLY A 26 11.14 12.90 2.02
N LEU A 27 10.31 13.94 1.91
CA LEU A 27 10.62 15.29 2.40
C LEU A 27 10.35 15.42 3.90
N VAL A 28 9.22 14.88 4.37
CA VAL A 28 8.78 15.00 5.78
C VAL A 28 9.63 14.14 6.72
N THR A 29 10.09 12.98 6.26
CA THR A 29 10.87 12.04 7.10
C THR A 29 12.37 12.31 7.10
N GLY A 30 12.85 13.25 6.26
CA GLY A 30 14.27 13.58 6.12
C GLY A 30 15.11 12.48 5.46
N ALA A 31 16.43 12.65 5.43
CA ALA A 31 17.34 11.73 4.74
C ALA A 31 17.49 10.37 5.46
N ASN A 32 17.40 10.36 6.79
CA ASN A 32 17.56 9.16 7.62
C ASN A 32 16.20 8.51 7.88
N ASN A 33 15.62 7.89 6.84
CA ASN A 33 14.40 7.11 6.97
C ASN A 33 14.50 5.76 6.23
N PRO A 34 13.70 4.75 6.63
CA PRO A 34 13.79 3.40 6.07
C PRO A 34 13.53 3.28 4.56
N LEU A 35 12.71 4.16 3.96
CA LEU A 35 12.47 4.15 2.52
C LEU A 35 13.71 4.55 1.72
N ARG A 36 14.49 5.53 2.22
CA ARG A 36 15.74 5.94 1.58
C ARG A 36 16.81 4.87 1.67
N ALA A 37 16.82 4.10 2.76
CA ALA A 37 17.68 2.92 2.88
C ALA A 37 17.31 1.86 1.83
N CYS A 38 16.01 1.55 1.67
CA CYS A 38 15.53 0.63 0.63
C CYS A 38 15.85 1.11 -0.79
N GLN A 39 15.58 2.38 -1.09
CA GLN A 39 15.92 2.99 -2.38
C GLN A 39 17.42 2.85 -2.68
N SER A 40 18.27 3.13 -1.69
CA SER A 40 19.73 3.03 -1.84
C SER A 40 20.16 1.58 -2.10
N LEU A 41 19.57 0.60 -1.41
CA LEU A 41 19.82 -0.82 -1.63
C LEU A 41 19.42 -1.24 -3.05
N PHE A 42 18.19 -0.92 -3.47
CA PHE A 42 17.69 -1.31 -4.79
C PHE A 42 18.40 -0.61 -5.95
N ARG A 43 18.89 0.61 -5.74
CA ARG A 43 19.70 1.32 -6.75
C ARG A 43 21.07 0.66 -6.95
N LYS A 44 21.67 0.16 -5.86
CA LYS A 44 22.96 -0.57 -5.92
C LYS A 44 22.77 -1.95 -6.56
N HIS A 45 21.63 -2.59 -6.32
CA HIS A 45 21.35 -3.92 -6.83
C HIS A 45 20.72 -3.89 -8.23
N THR A 46 21.56 -3.71 -9.24
CA THR A 46 21.17 -3.84 -10.67
C THR A 46 21.73 -5.09 -11.34
N SER A 47 22.73 -5.77 -10.76
CA SER A 47 23.31 -7.02 -11.34
C SER A 47 24.35 -7.73 -10.44
N THR A 48 24.46 -7.40 -9.15
CA THR A 48 25.58 -7.81 -8.28
C THR A 48 25.10 -8.69 -7.13
N ASN A 49 25.86 -9.78 -6.92
CA ASN A 49 25.84 -10.80 -5.85
C ASN A 49 24.62 -10.78 -4.89
N ASP A 50 23.82 -11.86 -4.93
CA ASP A 50 22.61 -11.98 -4.12
C ASP A 50 22.90 -11.91 -2.60
N GLU A 51 24.08 -12.37 -2.15
CA GLU A 51 24.50 -12.30 -0.74
C GLU A 51 24.54 -10.86 -0.18
N ASP A 52 25.09 -9.92 -0.96
CA ASP A 52 25.18 -8.51 -0.55
C ASP A 52 23.80 -7.86 -0.49
N LEU A 53 22.89 -8.26 -1.38
CA LEU A 53 21.51 -7.81 -1.35
C LEU A 53 20.84 -8.26 -0.05
N TRP A 54 20.90 -9.55 0.26
CA TRP A 54 20.19 -10.12 1.40
C TRP A 54 20.76 -9.68 2.74
N THR A 55 22.08 -9.48 2.82
CA THR A 55 22.73 -8.80 3.95
C THR A 55 22.17 -7.39 4.11
N GLY A 56 22.02 -6.64 3.02
CA GLY A 56 21.40 -5.31 3.04
C GLY A 56 19.94 -5.33 3.47
N VAL A 57 19.15 -6.31 3.02
CA VAL A 57 17.76 -6.52 3.43
C VAL A 57 17.69 -6.76 4.93
N HIS A 58 18.50 -7.68 5.46
CA HIS A 58 18.55 -7.99 6.90
C HIS A 58 18.92 -6.76 7.73
N ASN A 59 19.96 -6.03 7.35
CA ASN A 59 20.40 -4.83 8.06
C ASN A 59 19.30 -3.76 8.13
N ILE A 60 18.53 -3.56 7.05
CA ILE A 60 17.41 -2.62 7.05
C ILE A 60 16.30 -3.09 7.99
N GLN A 61 15.97 -4.39 7.99
CA GLN A 61 14.93 -4.94 8.87
C GLN A 61 15.31 -4.79 10.34
N GLU A 62 16.53 -5.16 10.71
CA GLU A 62 17.06 -5.00 12.07
C GLU A 62 17.06 -3.53 12.50
N ASP A 63 17.47 -2.61 11.62
CA ASP A 63 17.47 -1.17 11.92
C ASP A 63 16.06 -0.65 12.23
N ILE A 64 15.07 -1.08 11.44
CA ILE A 64 13.67 -0.72 11.68
C ILE A 64 13.20 -1.33 12.99
N TYR A 65 13.47 -2.62 13.24
CA TYR A 65 13.04 -3.32 14.44
C TYR A 65 13.58 -2.66 15.72
N ILE A 66 14.87 -2.30 15.74
CA ILE A 66 15.51 -1.66 16.90
C ILE A 66 14.97 -0.25 17.14
N LYS A 67 14.69 0.51 16.07
CA LYS A 67 14.35 1.94 16.18
C LYS A 67 12.86 2.25 16.15
N CYS A 68 11.99 1.31 15.79
CA CYS A 68 10.56 1.57 15.54
C CYS A 68 9.86 2.23 16.73
N ALA A 69 10.21 1.86 17.96
CA ALA A 69 9.66 2.44 19.17
C ALA A 69 9.94 3.95 19.32
N THR A 70 10.97 4.46 18.63
CA THR A 70 11.37 5.88 18.67
C THR A 70 10.82 6.69 17.49
N PHE A 71 10.15 6.05 16.54
CA PHE A 71 9.68 6.70 15.33
C PHE A 71 8.42 7.52 15.59
N ASP A 72 8.38 8.72 15.01
CA ASP A 72 7.13 9.46 14.86
C ASP A 72 6.20 8.78 13.84
N LYS A 73 4.96 9.27 13.73
CA LYS A 73 3.97 8.70 12.80
C LYS A 73 4.47 8.61 11.35
N TRP A 74 5.23 9.59 10.86
CA TRP A 74 5.70 9.64 9.47
C TRP A 74 6.84 8.63 9.25
N LYS A 75 7.74 8.50 10.21
CA LYS A 75 8.80 7.49 10.17
C LYS A 75 8.23 6.08 10.31
N LEU A 76 7.18 5.89 11.10
CA LEU A 76 6.45 4.62 11.15
C LEU A 76 5.78 4.28 9.82
N LEU A 77 5.16 5.25 9.15
CA LEU A 77 4.62 5.07 7.80
C LEU A 77 5.74 4.74 6.80
N ALA A 78 6.87 5.44 6.82
CA ALA A 78 8.00 5.12 5.96
C ALA A 78 8.60 3.74 6.25
N ALA A 79 8.74 3.35 7.52
CA ALA A 79 9.15 2.01 7.94
C ALA A 79 8.21 0.93 7.39
N SER A 80 6.91 1.20 7.47
CA SER A 80 5.86 0.33 6.97
C SER A 80 5.96 0.11 5.46
N GLN A 81 6.11 1.20 4.71
CA GLN A 81 6.26 1.17 3.26
C GLN A 81 7.59 0.53 2.83
N ALA A 82 8.67 0.75 3.60
CA ALA A 82 9.96 0.10 3.38
C ALA A 82 9.85 -1.42 3.55
N MET A 83 9.21 -1.90 4.62
CA MET A 83 8.95 -3.32 4.81
C MET A 83 8.13 -3.92 3.67
N MET A 84 7.10 -3.21 3.21
CA MET A 84 6.33 -3.64 2.05
C MET A 84 7.21 -3.82 0.81
N LEU A 85 8.13 -2.88 0.54
CA LEU A 85 9.07 -3.01 -0.58
C LEU A 85 10.01 -4.21 -0.43
N LEU A 86 10.51 -4.51 0.77
CA LEU A 86 11.35 -5.68 1.02
C LEU A 86 10.60 -7.01 0.81
N ILE A 87 9.30 -7.05 1.10
CA ILE A 87 8.45 -8.20 0.82
C ILE A 87 8.21 -8.36 -0.69
N LEU A 88 7.91 -7.26 -1.38
CA LEU A 88 7.77 -7.26 -2.83
C LEU A 88 9.07 -7.65 -3.56
N LEU A 89 10.23 -7.34 -2.98
CA LEU A 89 11.52 -7.81 -3.46
C LEU A 89 11.63 -9.34 -3.37
N ARG A 90 11.27 -9.93 -2.22
CA ARG A 90 11.23 -11.38 -2.05
C ARG A 90 10.27 -12.04 -3.04
N LEU A 91 9.07 -11.47 -3.22
CA LEU A 91 8.10 -11.95 -4.21
C LEU A 91 8.64 -11.88 -5.66
N ARG A 92 9.48 -10.88 -5.96
CA ARG A 92 10.16 -10.77 -7.25
C ARG A 92 11.25 -11.82 -7.42
N HIS A 93 12.04 -12.08 -6.38
CA HIS A 93 13.13 -13.06 -6.41
C HIS A 93 12.59 -14.50 -6.50
N GLY A 94 11.43 -14.77 -5.88
CA GLY A 94 10.73 -16.05 -5.99
C GLY A 94 11.14 -17.10 -4.95
N SER A 95 12.23 -16.87 -4.24
CA SER A 95 12.69 -17.64 -3.08
C SER A 95 13.29 -16.72 -2.03
N ASN A 96 13.38 -17.19 -0.78
CA ASN A 96 14.18 -16.54 0.25
C ASN A 96 15.62 -17.07 0.17
N HIS A 97 16.56 -16.26 0.66
CA HIS A 97 17.94 -16.69 0.84
C HIS A 97 18.05 -17.61 2.06
N ASP A 98 18.88 -18.66 1.98
CA ASP A 98 19.00 -19.66 3.04
C ASP A 98 19.47 -19.06 4.37
N ALA A 99 20.36 -18.07 4.31
CA ALA A 99 20.82 -17.33 5.50
C ALA A 99 19.78 -16.36 6.07
N PHE A 100 18.75 -16.00 5.29
CA PHE A 100 17.72 -15.04 5.66
C PHE A 100 16.32 -15.57 5.32
N PRO A 101 15.92 -16.74 5.86
CA PRO A 101 14.77 -17.50 5.40
C PRO A 101 13.44 -16.90 5.85
N ALA A 102 13.44 -16.09 6.92
CA ALA A 102 12.26 -15.49 7.48
C ALA A 102 11.94 -14.15 6.80
N VAL A 103 10.70 -14.01 6.34
CA VAL A 103 10.07 -12.69 6.24
C VAL A 103 9.75 -12.28 7.66
N ASP A 104 10.16 -11.09 8.08
CA ASP A 104 9.89 -10.63 9.43
C ASP A 104 8.42 -10.15 9.53
N ILE A 105 7.52 -11.14 9.54
CA ILE A 105 6.07 -11.00 9.61
C ILE A 105 5.67 -10.32 10.92
N ALA A 106 6.49 -10.42 11.98
CA ALA A 106 6.28 -9.72 13.24
C ALA A 106 6.25 -8.19 13.05
N LEU A 107 7.01 -7.66 12.09
CA LEU A 107 6.96 -6.23 11.77
C LEU A 107 5.77 -5.87 10.88
N LEU A 108 5.29 -6.77 10.00
CA LEU A 108 3.99 -6.64 9.31
C LEU A 108 2.81 -6.67 10.29
N TYR A 109 2.92 -7.46 11.37
CA TYR A 109 1.97 -7.49 12.48
C TYR A 109 2.04 -6.19 13.30
N SER A 110 3.23 -5.61 13.49
CA SER A 110 3.39 -4.25 14.05
C SER A 110 2.80 -3.17 13.12
N LEU A 111 2.78 -3.48 11.82
CA LEU A 111 2.13 -2.81 10.71
C LEU A 111 0.64 -3.18 10.61
N GLN A 112 0.05 -3.87 11.60
CA GLN A 112 -1.39 -3.75 11.89
C GLN A 112 -1.63 -2.28 12.20
N LEU A 113 -1.67 -1.51 11.10
CA LEU A 113 -2.36 -0.27 10.90
C LEU A 113 -3.61 -0.47 11.70
N ARG A 114 -3.64 0.17 12.87
CA ARG A 114 -4.82 0.14 13.71
C ARG A 114 -5.94 0.50 12.76
N THR A 115 -6.81 -0.45 12.46
CA THR A 115 -7.91 -0.28 11.51
C THR A 115 -8.74 0.95 11.92
N THR A 116 -8.71 1.29 13.21
CA THR A 116 -9.17 2.55 13.81
C THR A 116 -8.65 3.83 13.15
N LEU A 117 -7.43 3.87 12.59
CA LEU A 117 -6.88 4.99 11.82
C LEU A 117 -7.52 5.12 10.42
N LEU A 118 -7.99 4.00 9.85
CA LEU A 118 -8.64 3.96 8.54
C LEU A 118 -10.16 4.19 8.64
N SER A 119 -10.79 3.77 9.75
CA SER A 119 -12.22 3.90 10.03
C SER A 119 -12.70 5.33 10.34
N GLY A 120 -11.79 6.30 10.45
CA GLY A 120 -12.14 7.70 10.76
C GLY A 120 -12.76 8.42 9.57
N ASN A 121 -14.09 8.58 9.56
CA ASN A 121 -14.84 9.27 8.49
C ASN A 121 -14.70 10.81 8.50
N ARG A 122 -13.58 11.35 8.99
CA ARG A 122 -13.39 12.81 9.03
C ARG A 122 -12.97 13.28 7.64
N ALA A 123 -13.74 14.21 7.08
CA ALA A 123 -13.28 15.06 6.00
C ALA A 123 -11.95 15.68 6.45
N VAL A 124 -10.86 15.23 5.84
CA VAL A 124 -9.54 15.71 6.21
C VAL A 124 -9.34 16.99 5.43
N HIS A 125 -9.50 18.13 6.09
CA HIS A 125 -9.29 19.46 5.50
C HIS A 125 -7.81 19.87 5.48
N ASP A 126 -6.93 19.08 6.08
CA ASP A 126 -5.48 19.29 6.08
C ASP A 126 -4.82 18.35 5.06
N TRP A 127 -4.16 18.91 4.05
CA TRP A 127 -3.53 18.12 3.01
C TRP A 127 -2.46 17.15 3.55
N GLN A 128 -1.73 17.51 4.61
CA GLN A 128 -0.71 16.62 5.18
C GLN A 128 -1.33 15.41 5.88
N ALA A 129 -2.36 15.62 6.69
CA ALA A 129 -3.13 14.53 7.30
C ALA A 129 -3.80 13.66 6.22
N TRP A 130 -4.25 14.26 5.11
CA TRP A 130 -4.81 13.52 3.99
C TRP A 130 -3.76 12.63 3.32
N ILE A 131 -2.57 13.17 3.00
CA ILE A 131 -1.45 12.38 2.44
C ILE A 131 -1.12 11.21 3.35
N PHE A 132 -1.04 11.45 4.67
CA PHE A 132 -0.75 10.41 5.65
C PHE A 132 -1.77 9.28 5.57
N ARG A 133 -3.07 9.63 5.59
CA ARG A 133 -4.17 8.66 5.52
C ARG A 133 -4.21 7.91 4.19
N GLU A 134 -4.09 8.61 3.07
CA GLU A 134 -4.12 8.00 1.73
C GLU A 134 -2.92 7.07 1.52
N SER A 135 -1.74 7.43 2.05
CA SER A 135 -0.56 6.57 2.01
C SER A 135 -0.74 5.29 2.83
N LEU A 136 -1.43 5.37 3.97
CA LEU A 136 -1.80 4.20 4.76
C LEU A 136 -2.78 3.30 4.00
N ILE A 137 -3.82 3.87 3.39
CA ILE A 137 -4.79 3.13 2.56
C ILE A 137 -4.06 2.42 1.42
N ARG A 138 -3.23 3.13 0.65
CA ARG A 138 -2.45 2.56 -0.45
C ARG A 138 -1.51 1.44 -0.02
N THR A 139 -0.86 1.59 1.13
CA THR A 139 0.03 0.55 1.69
C THR A 139 -0.76 -0.70 2.09
N ALA A 140 -1.91 -0.52 2.75
CA ALA A 140 -2.81 -1.61 3.11
C ALA A 140 -3.38 -2.32 1.86
N THR A 141 -3.74 -1.58 0.82
CA THR A 141 -4.21 -2.14 -0.44
C THR A 141 -3.16 -3.03 -1.10
N ILE A 142 -1.88 -2.65 -1.08
CA ILE A 142 -0.79 -3.48 -1.61
C ILE A 142 -0.63 -4.77 -0.82
N TYR A 143 -0.66 -4.69 0.52
CA TYR A 143 -0.63 -5.87 1.39
C TYR A 143 -1.78 -6.82 1.06
N PHE A 144 -2.99 -6.27 0.92
CA PHE A 144 -4.17 -7.04 0.56
C PHE A 144 -4.07 -7.69 -0.82
N LEU A 145 -3.65 -6.93 -1.85
CA LEU A 145 -3.42 -7.47 -3.19
C LEU A 145 -2.40 -8.61 -3.18
N MET A 146 -1.37 -8.51 -2.34
CA MET A 146 -0.41 -9.60 -2.15
C MET A 146 -1.10 -10.84 -1.58
N ARG A 147 -1.96 -10.71 -0.56
CA ARG A 147 -2.68 -11.85 0.04
C ARG A 147 -3.61 -12.57 -0.96
N ILE A 148 -4.33 -11.84 -1.81
CA ILE A 148 -5.17 -12.48 -2.83
C ILE A 148 -4.31 -13.26 -3.83
N LEU A 149 -3.18 -12.68 -4.23
CA LEU A 149 -2.39 -13.17 -5.37
C LEU A 149 -1.31 -14.18 -4.99
N VAL A 150 -0.99 -14.31 -3.71
CA VAL A 150 0.09 -15.15 -3.19
C VAL A 150 -0.43 -15.96 -2.00
N SER A 151 -0.44 -17.29 -2.13
CA SER A 151 -0.62 -18.17 -0.98
C SER A 151 0.56 -17.95 -0.02
N THR A 152 0.30 -17.26 1.07
CA THR A 152 1.30 -16.99 2.11
C THR A 152 1.03 -17.93 3.27
N GLU A 153 1.51 -19.17 3.16
CA GLU A 153 1.73 -20.02 4.34
C GLU A 153 2.99 -19.56 5.05
N CYS A 154 2.93 -18.33 5.57
CA CYS A 154 3.87 -17.88 6.56
C CYS A 154 3.46 -18.59 7.85
N GLY A 155 4.26 -19.54 8.35
CA GLY A 155 3.97 -20.45 9.47
C GLY A 155 3.70 -19.81 10.85
N ILE A 156 3.08 -18.63 10.87
CA ILE A 156 2.56 -17.91 12.02
C ILE A 156 1.09 -17.61 11.69
N SER A 157 0.15 -18.09 12.52
CA SER A 157 -1.27 -17.73 12.44
C SER A 157 -1.46 -16.28 12.88
N CYS A 158 -0.96 -15.32 12.09
CA CYS A 158 -1.06 -13.90 12.40
C CYS A 158 -2.36 -13.26 11.90
N ASP A 159 -3.15 -13.97 11.09
CA ASP A 159 -4.40 -13.45 10.51
C ASP A 159 -5.49 -14.52 10.55
N GLY A 160 -6.42 -14.40 11.51
CA GLY A 160 -7.72 -15.02 11.35
C GLY A 160 -8.44 -14.36 10.15
N PRO A 161 -9.28 -15.10 9.39
CA PRO A 161 -10.08 -14.54 8.29
C PRO A 161 -10.96 -13.33 8.70
N ASN A 162 -11.17 -13.11 9.99
CA ASN A 162 -11.94 -12.01 10.56
C ASN A 162 -11.11 -10.79 11.02
N ASP A 163 -9.78 -10.85 11.01
CA ASP A 163 -8.95 -9.78 11.59
C ASP A 163 -8.86 -8.54 10.69
N TRP A 164 -9.20 -8.70 9.41
CA TRP A 164 -9.17 -7.63 8.43
C TRP A 164 -10.51 -7.53 7.71
N ARG A 165 -11.26 -6.48 8.01
CA ARG A 165 -12.51 -6.15 7.30
C ARG A 165 -12.17 -5.46 5.98
N LEU A 166 -11.67 -6.25 5.04
CA LEU A 166 -11.31 -5.83 3.68
C LEU A 166 -12.39 -4.94 3.06
N GLU A 167 -13.65 -5.35 3.22
CA GLU A 167 -14.83 -4.67 2.71
C GLU A 167 -14.95 -3.22 3.21
N GLU A 168 -14.29 -2.90 4.33
CA GLU A 168 -14.29 -1.57 4.94
C GLU A 168 -13.15 -0.66 4.45
N ILE A 169 -12.18 -1.18 3.70
CA ILE A 169 -11.08 -0.38 3.17
C ILE A 169 -11.64 0.64 2.18
N PRO A 170 -11.44 1.95 2.40
CA PRO A 170 -11.82 2.97 1.42
C PRO A 170 -11.14 2.75 0.08
N LEU A 171 -11.85 3.03 -1.02
CA LEU A 171 -11.22 3.10 -2.33
C LEU A 171 -10.24 4.27 -2.38
N LEU A 172 -9.21 4.05 -3.20
CA LEU A 172 -8.09 4.96 -3.38
C LEU A 172 -8.56 6.28 -3.98
N ALA A 173 -7.92 7.39 -3.60
CA ALA A 173 -8.21 8.67 -4.22
C ALA A 173 -7.79 8.71 -5.69
N SER A 174 -8.31 9.70 -6.42
CA SER A 174 -7.95 9.91 -7.82
C SER A 174 -6.45 10.18 -8.00
N LYS A 175 -5.93 9.82 -9.16
CA LYS A 175 -4.54 10.07 -9.56
C LYS A 175 -4.17 11.54 -9.39
N ALA A 176 -5.06 12.45 -9.82
CA ALA A 176 -4.83 13.89 -9.72
C ALA A 176 -4.69 14.38 -8.26
N ALA A 177 -5.48 13.83 -7.33
CA ALA A 177 -5.37 14.17 -5.92
C ALA A 177 -4.08 13.59 -5.30
N TRP A 178 -3.69 12.38 -5.69
CA TRP A 178 -2.48 11.71 -5.21
C TRP A 178 -1.19 12.34 -5.74
N GLU A 179 -1.16 12.79 -6.99
CA GLU A 179 0.04 13.37 -7.60
C GLU A 179 0.18 14.88 -7.37
N ALA A 180 -0.77 15.49 -6.66
CA ALA A 180 -0.76 16.90 -6.34
C ALA A 180 0.57 17.31 -5.67
N THR A 181 1.16 18.40 -6.16
CA THR A 181 2.45 18.93 -5.66
C THR A 181 2.29 19.99 -4.58
N ASN A 182 1.09 20.53 -4.43
CA ASN A 182 0.72 21.52 -3.43
C ASN A 182 -0.75 21.37 -3.00
N GLU A 183 -1.11 22.01 -1.89
CA GLU A 183 -2.45 21.93 -1.28
C GLU A 183 -3.54 22.47 -2.21
N ILE A 184 -3.27 23.54 -2.95
CA ILE A 184 -4.23 24.14 -3.90
C ILE A 184 -4.57 23.14 -5.02
N ALA A 185 -3.57 22.48 -5.58
CA ALA A 185 -3.77 21.45 -6.61
C ALA A 185 -4.53 20.24 -6.05
N TRP A 186 -4.22 19.83 -4.82
CA TRP A 186 -4.94 18.74 -4.14
C TRP A 186 -6.40 19.10 -3.89
N GLU A 187 -6.71 20.31 -3.41
CA GLU A 187 -8.08 20.75 -3.20
C GLU A 187 -8.87 20.78 -4.51
N ALA A 188 -8.28 21.31 -5.58
CA ALA A 188 -8.92 21.35 -6.89
C ALA A 188 -9.26 19.93 -7.39
N ALA A 189 -8.32 19.00 -7.28
CA ALA A 189 -8.52 17.60 -7.66
C ALA A 189 -9.52 16.87 -6.75
N SER A 190 -9.53 17.19 -5.45
CA SER A 190 -10.44 16.57 -4.48
C SER A 190 -11.87 17.06 -4.64
N ARG A 191 -12.08 18.35 -4.97
CA ARG A 191 -13.42 18.91 -5.23
C ARG A 191 -14.09 18.29 -6.45
N ILE A 192 -13.31 17.94 -7.49
CA ILE A 192 -13.79 17.25 -8.69
C ILE A 192 -14.24 15.81 -8.33
N SER A 193 -13.67 15.21 -7.28
CA SER A 193 -13.98 13.85 -6.83
C SER A 193 -15.06 13.79 -5.73
N VAL A 194 -15.56 14.92 -5.21
CA VAL A 194 -16.53 14.95 -4.11
C VAL A 194 -17.95 14.95 -4.68
N VAL A 195 -18.50 13.75 -4.89
CA VAL A 195 -19.95 13.56 -4.77
C VAL A 195 -20.26 13.37 -3.27
N PRO A 196 -21.18 14.13 -2.64
CA PRO A 196 -21.08 14.45 -1.22
C PRO A 196 -21.53 13.40 -0.19
N SER A 197 -21.63 12.10 -0.49
CA SER A 197 -22.31 11.21 0.49
C SER A 197 -21.77 9.82 0.74
N THR A 198 -20.84 9.27 -0.04
CA THR A 198 -20.31 7.92 0.24
C THR A 198 -18.85 7.80 -0.16
N VAL A 199 -18.00 7.58 0.85
CA VAL A 199 -16.65 7.05 0.62
C VAL A 199 -16.85 5.63 0.12
N LEU A 200 -16.63 5.40 -1.18
CA LEU A 200 -16.63 4.05 -1.75
C LEU A 200 -15.61 3.20 -1.02
N ARG A 201 -15.93 1.93 -0.83
CA ARG A 201 -15.10 0.93 -0.17
C ARG A 201 -14.86 -0.25 -1.09
N TYR A 202 -13.88 -1.07 -0.74
CA TYR A 202 -13.63 -2.32 -1.46
C TYR A 202 -14.85 -3.24 -1.47
N GLY A 203 -15.66 -3.22 -0.40
CA GLY A 203 -16.94 -3.91 -0.31
C GLY A 203 -17.90 -3.57 -1.45
N ASP A 204 -17.91 -2.30 -1.88
CA ASP A 204 -18.76 -1.83 -2.98
C ASP A 204 -18.33 -2.40 -4.34
N LEU A 205 -17.06 -2.80 -4.49
CA LEU A 205 -16.56 -3.46 -5.70
C LEU A 205 -16.95 -4.95 -5.74
N ILE A 206 -16.84 -5.64 -4.61
CA ILE A 206 -17.15 -7.08 -4.51
C ILE A 206 -18.65 -7.37 -4.44
N GLY A 207 -19.44 -6.50 -3.79
CA GLY A 207 -20.89 -6.67 -3.54
C GLY A 207 -21.79 -6.53 -4.77
N THR A 208 -21.26 -6.76 -5.96
CA THR A 208 -21.97 -6.67 -7.25
C THR A 208 -22.99 -7.79 -7.49
N GLU A 209 -23.08 -8.81 -6.62
CA GLU A 209 -24.18 -9.79 -6.66
C GLU A 209 -25.33 -9.37 -5.75
N GLY A 210 -26.33 -8.73 -6.36
CA GLY A 210 -27.53 -8.21 -5.70
C GLY A 210 -27.74 -6.71 -5.90
N TYR A 211 -26.75 -6.03 -6.49
CA TYR A 211 -26.81 -4.60 -6.76
C TYR A 211 -27.53 -4.30 -8.08
N HIS A 212 -28.57 -3.47 -8.03
CA HIS A 212 -29.26 -3.03 -9.23
C HIS A 212 -28.31 -2.18 -10.10
N PRO A 213 -28.19 -2.46 -11.41
CA PRO A 213 -27.38 -1.68 -12.35
C PRO A 213 -27.75 -0.19 -12.44
N ASN A 214 -28.94 0.19 -11.96
CA ASN A 214 -29.47 1.56 -11.97
C ASN A 214 -29.27 2.30 -10.63
N SER A 215 -28.40 1.81 -9.76
CA SER A 215 -28.13 2.41 -8.44
C SER A 215 -27.04 3.48 -8.54
N GLY A 216 -27.11 4.51 -7.69
CA GLY A 216 -26.11 5.59 -7.67
C GLY A 216 -24.67 5.12 -7.47
N THR A 217 -24.46 3.95 -6.85
CA THR A 217 -23.12 3.39 -6.61
C THR A 217 -22.43 2.91 -7.87
N ALA A 218 -23.16 2.36 -8.85
CA ALA A 218 -22.55 1.94 -10.12
C ALA A 218 -21.93 3.13 -10.84
N HIS A 219 -22.66 4.24 -10.92
CA HIS A 219 -22.16 5.50 -11.47
C HIS A 219 -20.98 6.06 -10.65
N GLN A 220 -21.03 5.98 -9.32
CA GLN A 220 -19.91 6.39 -8.46
C GLN A 220 -18.65 5.56 -8.72
N ILE A 221 -18.77 4.25 -8.93
CA ILE A 221 -17.65 3.36 -9.27
C ILE A 221 -17.09 3.72 -10.64
N GLU A 222 -17.93 4.00 -11.64
CA GLU A 222 -17.48 4.46 -12.97
C GLU A 222 -16.70 5.78 -12.87
N THR A 223 -17.24 6.79 -12.18
CA THR A 223 -16.54 8.06 -11.94
C THR A 223 -15.22 7.87 -11.19
N TRP A 224 -15.19 6.96 -10.21
CA TRP A 224 -13.95 6.62 -9.50
C TRP A 224 -12.91 5.98 -10.44
N LEU A 225 -13.34 5.05 -11.32
CA LEU A 225 -12.47 4.38 -12.29
C LEU A 225 -11.87 5.37 -13.30
N GLU A 226 -12.62 6.37 -13.75
CA GLU A 226 -12.12 7.42 -14.65
C GLU A 226 -10.96 8.21 -14.03
N GLY A 227 -10.99 8.41 -12.72
CA GLY A 227 -9.94 9.08 -11.96
C GLY A 227 -8.85 8.17 -11.41
N ALA A 228 -8.97 6.84 -11.57
CA ALA A 228 -8.10 5.87 -10.92
C ALA A 228 -6.68 5.87 -11.51
N ASP A 229 -5.69 5.66 -10.65
CA ASP A 229 -4.33 5.36 -11.10
C ASP A 229 -4.13 3.84 -11.33
N GLU A 230 -2.90 3.44 -11.64
CA GLU A 230 -2.55 2.03 -11.87
C GLU A 230 -2.92 1.13 -10.67
N LEU A 231 -2.77 1.62 -9.43
CA LEU A 231 -3.14 0.86 -8.23
C LEU A 231 -4.67 0.75 -8.10
N GLY A 232 -5.40 1.81 -8.40
CA GLY A 232 -6.87 1.81 -8.46
C GLY A 232 -7.41 0.79 -9.45
N LEU A 233 -6.87 0.78 -10.67
CA LEU A 233 -7.27 -0.18 -11.70
C LEU A 233 -7.01 -1.63 -11.29
N ILE A 234 -5.85 -1.90 -10.68
CA ILE A 234 -5.52 -3.26 -10.19
C ILE A 234 -6.41 -3.66 -9.02
N THR A 235 -6.78 -2.71 -8.16
CA THR A 235 -7.73 -2.93 -7.06
C THR A 235 -9.09 -3.34 -7.61
N SER A 236 -9.57 -2.65 -8.65
CA SER A 236 -10.80 -3.01 -9.36
C SER A 236 -10.71 -4.43 -9.96
N ILE A 237 -9.66 -4.74 -10.71
CA ILE A 237 -9.48 -6.08 -11.30
C ILE A 237 -9.45 -7.16 -10.20
N SER A 238 -8.77 -6.90 -9.08
CA SER A 238 -8.67 -7.85 -7.98
C SER A 238 -10.02 -8.21 -7.35
N SER A 239 -10.97 -7.27 -7.33
CA SER A 239 -12.32 -7.51 -6.79
C SER A 239 -13.06 -8.60 -7.59
N THR A 240 -12.81 -8.69 -8.90
CA THR A 240 -13.41 -9.72 -9.76
C THR A 240 -12.86 -11.12 -9.46
N LEU A 241 -11.59 -11.22 -9.05
CA LEU A 241 -10.96 -12.48 -8.63
C LEU A 241 -11.51 -12.97 -7.29
N VAL A 242 -11.72 -12.05 -6.35
CA VAL A 242 -12.30 -12.36 -5.04
C VAL A 242 -13.74 -12.87 -5.18
N ASN A 243 -14.54 -12.25 -6.04
CA ASN A 243 -15.91 -12.69 -6.34
C ASN A 243 -15.99 -14.10 -6.95
N GLN A 244 -14.97 -14.55 -7.67
CA GLN A 244 -14.93 -15.91 -8.21
C GLN A 244 -14.70 -16.95 -7.11
N HIS A 245 -13.89 -16.62 -6.09
CA HIS A 245 -13.59 -17.52 -4.98
C HIS A 245 -14.75 -17.72 -3.99
N TYR A 246 -15.66 -16.75 -3.85
CA TYR A 246 -16.85 -16.88 -3.00
C TYR A 246 -18.00 -17.69 -3.64
N LYS A 247 -17.90 -18.07 -4.92
CA LYS A 247 -18.94 -18.80 -5.68
C LYS A 247 -18.74 -20.32 -5.73
N THR A 248 -17.66 -20.83 -5.17
CA THR A 248 -17.32 -22.25 -5.06
C THR A 248 -17.37 -22.70 -3.62
#